data_AF-A0A6F9XLV8-F1
#
_entry.id   AF-A0A6F9XLV8-F1
#
_cell.length_a   1.000
_cell.length_b   1.000
_cell.length_c   1.000
_cell.angle_alpha   90.00
_cell.angle_beta   90.00
_cell.angle_gamma   90.00
#
_symmetry.space_group_name_H-M   'P 1'
#
loop_
_entity.id
_entity.type
_entity.pdbx_description
1 polymer ?
#
loop_
_entity_poly.entity_id
_entity_poly.type
_entity_poly.pdbx_seq_one_letter_code
_entity_poly.pdbx_strand_id
1 'polypeptide(L)'
;MKKDINNRYYYELENLSQRDERFTFQKYYAIFDFNELYAQSTAYKIFNGERSIPTLEFKQFMDKTLEIVNLYTKDFSEVEPGDVNYALEEYNNTHHYKITKQQIAVALNSAGASVLRAFITKTALTNTIYEILNYDLFSDKRNVTSFTNEFLFYEKMQERIMRAMIGDGISFRSLEEVSNLTNIPINNLLHPENLCRNRNDYFKAYDSLVSNTPMYNTVTLKGR
;
A
#
# COMPACT_ATOMS: atom_id res chain seq x y z
N MET A 1 -8.44 29.23 20.91
CA MET A 1 -8.92 28.28 19.86
C MET A 1 -8.14 28.47 18.56
N LYS A 2 -6.90 27.94 18.48
CA LYS A 2 -6.05 27.99 17.26
C LYS A 2 -5.35 26.64 17.00
N LYS A 3 -5.86 25.55 17.59
CA LYS A 3 -5.32 24.19 17.43
C LYS A 3 -6.06 23.35 16.37
N ASP A 4 -7.27 23.73 15.97
CA ASP A 4 -8.13 22.86 15.14
C ASP A 4 -7.79 22.81 13.64
N ILE A 5 -7.09 23.81 13.09
CA ILE A 5 -6.74 23.84 11.65
C ILE A 5 -5.34 23.24 11.38
N ASN A 6 -4.45 23.24 12.38
CA ASN A 6 -3.04 22.88 12.19
C ASN A 6 -2.78 21.37 12.10
N ASN A 7 -3.80 20.53 12.27
CA ASN A 7 -3.63 19.08 12.37
C ASN A 7 -4.32 18.28 11.25
N ARG A 8 -4.67 18.91 10.12
CA ARG A 8 -5.34 18.24 9.00
C ARG A 8 -4.66 16.92 8.62
N TYR A 9 -3.34 16.94 8.42
CA TYR A 9 -2.59 15.77 7.96
C TYR A 9 -2.58 14.63 8.97
N TYR A 10 -2.53 14.94 10.25
CA TYR A 10 -2.72 13.96 11.32
C TYR A 10 -4.10 13.30 11.23
N TYR A 11 -5.17 14.09 11.11
CA TYR A 11 -6.53 13.55 11.01
C TYR A 11 -6.76 12.72 9.75
N GLU A 12 -6.19 13.11 8.61
CA GLU A 12 -6.26 12.32 7.37
C GLU A 12 -5.57 10.95 7.56
N LEU A 13 -4.40 10.92 8.21
CA LEU A 13 -3.73 9.66 8.54
C LEU A 13 -4.52 8.83 9.56
N GLU A 14 -5.15 9.45 10.56
CA GLU A 14 -6.03 8.76 11.50
C GLU A 14 -7.24 8.15 10.77
N ASN A 15 -7.90 8.89 9.89
CA ASN A 15 -9.02 8.39 9.09
C ASN A 15 -8.60 7.20 8.21
N LEU A 16 -7.40 7.27 7.61
CA LEU A 16 -6.85 6.14 6.85
C LEU A 16 -6.58 4.93 7.75
N SER A 17 -6.09 5.14 8.99
CA SER A 17 -5.86 4.06 9.95
C SER A 17 -7.15 3.43 10.50
N GLN A 18 -8.26 4.19 10.53
CA GLN A 18 -9.58 3.65 10.88
C GLN A 18 -10.13 2.73 9.78
N ARG A 19 -9.85 3.05 8.51
CA ARG A 19 -10.21 2.23 7.35
C ARG A 19 -9.31 0.99 7.22
N ASP A 20 -8.01 1.15 7.41
CA ASP A 20 -7.05 0.05 7.42
C ASP A 20 -6.02 0.25 8.52
N GLU A 21 -6.13 -0.52 9.61
CA GLU A 21 -5.25 -0.43 10.77
C GLU A 21 -3.77 -0.69 10.47
N ARG A 22 -3.46 -1.30 9.32
CA ARG A 22 -2.09 -1.52 8.83
C ARG A 22 -1.49 -0.23 8.30
N PHE A 23 -2.31 0.76 7.95
CA PHE A 23 -1.87 2.05 7.47
C PHE A 23 -1.44 2.94 8.63
N THR A 24 -0.13 3.15 8.75
CA THR A 24 0.49 3.94 9.82
C THR A 24 1.28 5.10 9.23
N PHE A 25 1.65 6.08 10.06
CA PHE A 25 2.58 7.13 9.66
C PHE A 25 3.91 6.55 9.14
N GLN A 26 4.41 5.46 9.75
CA GLN A 26 5.63 4.79 9.29
C GLN A 26 5.47 4.22 7.89
N LYS A 27 4.34 3.57 7.60
CA LYS A 27 4.03 3.05 6.27
C LYS A 27 3.92 4.19 5.25
N TYR A 28 3.14 5.22 5.55
CA TYR A 28 3.04 6.43 4.71
C TYR A 28 4.41 7.05 4.41
N TYR A 29 5.26 7.19 5.44
CA TYR A 29 6.60 7.76 5.33
C TYR A 29 7.52 6.92 4.42
N ALA A 30 7.40 5.59 4.50
CA ALA A 30 8.18 4.66 3.69
C ALA A 30 7.72 4.63 2.23
N ILE A 31 6.40 4.60 1.96
CA ILE A 31 5.83 4.56 0.60
C ILE A 31 6.39 5.66 -0.28
N PHE A 32 6.49 6.87 0.28
CA PHE A 32 6.89 8.05 -0.45
C PHE A 32 8.34 8.46 -0.18
N ASP A 33 9.19 7.58 0.35
CA ASP A 33 10.62 7.85 0.58
C ASP A 33 10.87 9.23 1.25
N PHE A 34 10.04 9.58 2.25
CA PHE A 34 10.10 10.92 2.88
C PHE A 34 11.46 11.19 3.54
N ASN A 35 12.26 10.16 3.81
CA ASN A 35 13.63 10.27 4.28
C ASN A 35 14.55 11.01 3.32
N GLU A 36 14.25 11.05 2.02
CA GLU A 36 14.97 11.91 1.07
C GLU A 36 14.74 13.40 1.34
N LEU A 37 13.59 13.74 1.96
CA LEU A 37 13.16 15.10 2.24
C LEU A 37 13.50 15.52 3.67
N TYR A 38 13.00 14.78 4.66
CA TYR A 38 13.12 15.10 6.07
C TYR A 38 13.38 13.85 6.88
N ALA A 39 14.15 13.98 7.98
CA ALA A 39 14.21 12.93 8.98
C ALA A 39 12.80 12.63 9.54
N GLN A 40 12.55 11.37 9.89
CA GLN A 40 11.22 10.90 10.31
C GLN A 40 10.62 11.71 11.46
N SER A 41 11.45 12.09 12.44
CA SER A 41 11.01 12.93 13.56
C SER A 41 10.60 14.34 13.13
N THR A 42 11.24 14.90 12.09
CA THR A 42 10.85 16.19 11.54
C THR A 42 9.57 16.08 10.74
N ALA A 43 9.44 15.06 9.89
CA ALA A 43 8.21 14.81 9.15
C ALA A 43 7.03 14.63 10.10
N TYR A 44 7.18 13.78 11.13
CA TYR A 44 6.14 13.55 12.15
C TYR A 44 5.67 14.85 12.82
N LYS A 45 6.59 15.73 13.19
CA LYS A 45 6.26 17.05 13.76
C LYS A 45 5.51 17.96 12.77
N ILE A 46 5.80 17.88 11.48
CA ILE A 46 5.06 18.62 10.45
C ILE A 46 3.63 18.06 10.33
N PHE A 47 3.47 16.73 10.30
CA PHE A 47 2.16 16.07 10.24
C PHE A 47 1.27 16.42 11.45
N ASN A 48 1.87 16.47 12.64
CA ASN A 48 1.19 16.80 13.89
C ASN A 48 0.98 18.32 14.11
N GLY A 49 1.33 19.16 13.13
CA GLY A 49 1.21 20.62 13.27
C GLY A 49 2.14 21.25 14.31
N GLU A 50 3.10 20.49 14.85
CA GLU A 50 4.13 20.96 15.79
C GLU A 50 5.23 21.75 15.07
N ARG A 51 5.38 21.55 13.76
CA ARG A 51 6.31 22.28 12.89
C ARG A 51 5.59 22.81 11.67
N SER A 52 5.87 24.05 11.31
CA SER A 52 5.31 24.67 10.10
C SER A 52 5.79 23.97 8.82
N ILE A 53 4.89 23.94 7.83
CA ILE A 53 5.19 23.50 6.48
C ILE A 53 6.20 24.50 5.85
N PRO A 54 7.31 24.01 5.28
CA PRO A 54 8.42 24.85 4.82
C PRO A 54 8.10 25.67 3.58
N THR A 55 7.37 25.11 2.61
CA THR A 55 7.07 25.72 1.30
C THR A 55 5.66 25.37 0.82
N LEU A 56 5.12 26.16 -0.11
CA LEU A 56 3.84 25.86 -0.74
C LEU A 56 3.91 24.55 -1.53
N GLU A 57 5.04 24.29 -2.17
CA GLU A 57 5.32 23.09 -2.95
C GLU A 57 5.32 21.84 -2.05
N PHE A 58 5.94 21.91 -0.87
CA PHE A 58 5.87 20.81 0.09
C PHE A 58 4.44 20.58 0.61
N LYS A 59 3.65 21.66 0.78
CA LYS A 59 2.23 21.53 1.11
C LYS A 59 1.48 20.76 0.01
N GLN A 60 1.67 21.14 -1.25
CA GLN A 60 1.04 20.49 -2.40
C GLN A 60 1.46 19.02 -2.52
N PHE A 61 2.74 18.74 -2.29
CA PHE A 61 3.28 17.38 -2.21
C PHE A 61 2.59 16.54 -1.12
N MET A 62 2.46 17.07 0.09
CA MET A 62 1.74 16.40 1.19
C MET A 62 0.25 16.20 0.87
N ASP A 63 -0.40 17.19 0.26
CA ASP A 63 -1.80 17.08 -0.14
C ASP A 63 -1.98 15.95 -1.18
N LYS A 64 -1.09 15.87 -2.18
CA LYS A 64 -1.20 14.88 -3.27
C LYS A 64 -0.87 13.45 -2.83
N THR A 65 0.14 13.28 -1.98
CA THR A 65 0.50 11.97 -1.39
C THR A 65 -0.65 11.38 -0.60
N LEU A 66 -1.39 12.19 0.17
CA LEU A 66 -2.58 11.72 0.88
C LEU A 66 -3.73 11.40 -0.07
N GLU A 67 -3.96 12.20 -1.11
CA GLU A 67 -4.95 11.89 -2.15
C GLU A 67 -4.68 10.52 -2.81
N ILE A 68 -3.42 10.25 -3.16
CA ILE A 68 -3.01 8.99 -3.78
C ILE A 68 -3.16 7.82 -2.81
N VAL A 69 -2.71 7.96 -1.56
CA VAL A 69 -2.92 6.92 -0.56
C VAL A 69 -4.41 6.64 -0.37
N ASN A 70 -5.24 7.68 -0.31
CA ASN A 70 -6.67 7.54 -0.12
C ASN A 70 -7.35 6.74 -1.25
N LEU A 71 -6.86 6.85 -2.49
CA LEU A 71 -7.30 6.07 -3.64
C LEU A 71 -6.97 4.57 -3.50
N TYR A 72 -5.83 4.26 -2.89
CA TYR A 72 -5.29 2.90 -2.80
C TYR A 72 -5.60 2.19 -1.49
N THR A 73 -5.89 2.93 -0.42
CA THR A 73 -6.31 2.37 0.86
C THR A 73 -7.73 1.84 0.74
N LYS A 74 -7.92 0.55 0.98
CA LYS A 74 -9.26 -0.03 1.06
C LYS A 74 -9.86 0.19 2.45
N ASP A 75 -11.18 0.11 2.50
CA ASP A 75 -11.91 0.16 3.75
C ASP A 75 -12.14 -1.26 4.26
N PHE A 76 -11.46 -1.59 5.36
CA PHE A 76 -11.59 -2.83 6.12
C PHE A 76 -12.18 -2.58 7.52
N SER A 77 -12.72 -1.38 7.78
CA SER A 77 -13.29 -1.02 9.09
C SER A 77 -14.37 -2.01 9.53
N GLU A 78 -15.20 -2.46 8.60
CA GLU A 78 -16.30 -3.41 8.80
C GLU A 78 -15.90 -4.89 8.62
N VAL A 79 -14.63 -5.19 8.29
CA VAL A 79 -14.20 -6.59 8.12
C VAL A 79 -14.07 -7.27 9.48
N GLU A 80 -14.77 -8.39 9.62
CA GLU A 80 -14.82 -9.20 10.82
C GLU A 80 -14.30 -10.62 10.60
N PRO A 81 -13.99 -11.38 11.66
CA PRO A 81 -13.53 -12.76 11.52
C PRO A 81 -14.51 -13.66 10.73
N GLY A 82 -15.80 -13.37 10.77
CA GLY A 82 -16.82 -14.06 9.97
C GLY A 82 -16.55 -13.95 8.46
N ASP A 83 -16.23 -12.76 7.98
CA ASP A 83 -15.92 -12.50 6.56
C ASP A 83 -14.66 -13.23 6.11
N VAL A 84 -13.68 -13.37 6.99
CA VAL A 84 -12.46 -14.14 6.71
C VAL A 84 -12.76 -15.65 6.59
N ASN A 85 -13.64 -16.19 7.44
CA ASN A 85 -14.07 -17.58 7.30
C ASN A 85 -14.84 -17.79 6.00
N TYR A 86 -15.75 -16.87 5.65
CA TYR A 86 -16.51 -16.92 4.41
C TYR A 86 -15.60 -16.83 3.18
N ALA A 87 -14.64 -15.88 3.14
CA ALA A 87 -13.69 -15.75 2.05
C ALA A 87 -12.83 -17.01 1.86
N LEU A 88 -12.46 -17.70 2.94
CA LEU A 88 -11.72 -18.97 2.86
C LEU A 88 -12.59 -20.10 2.29
N GLU A 89 -13.87 -20.15 2.65
CA GLU A 89 -14.82 -21.10 2.09
C GLU A 89 -15.04 -20.85 0.59
N GLU A 90 -15.33 -19.61 0.21
CA GLU A 90 -15.48 -19.16 -1.18
C GLU A 90 -14.24 -19.51 -2.01
N TYR A 91 -13.04 -19.21 -1.50
CA TYR A 91 -11.79 -19.57 -2.16
C TYR A 91 -11.70 -21.08 -2.42
N ASN A 92 -11.97 -21.90 -1.40
CA ASN A 92 -11.87 -23.35 -1.48
C ASN A 92 -12.97 -24.01 -2.32
N ASN A 93 -14.08 -23.32 -2.54
CA ASN A 93 -15.18 -23.77 -3.40
C ASN A 93 -14.92 -23.41 -4.87
N THR A 94 -14.21 -22.32 -5.14
CA THR A 94 -13.90 -21.82 -6.49
C THR A 94 -12.64 -22.44 -7.08
N HIS A 95 -11.67 -22.82 -6.23
CA HIS A 95 -10.38 -23.33 -6.68
C HIS A 95 -10.28 -24.86 -6.51
N HIS A 96 -9.60 -25.51 -7.45
CA HIS A 96 -9.32 -26.94 -7.37
C HIS A 96 -8.37 -27.30 -6.22
N TYR A 97 -7.50 -26.36 -5.85
CA TYR A 97 -6.57 -26.52 -4.73
C TYR A 97 -7.14 -25.86 -3.48
N LYS A 98 -7.35 -26.67 -2.43
CA LYS A 98 -7.82 -26.16 -1.16
C LYS A 98 -6.65 -25.66 -0.32
N ILE A 99 -6.81 -24.47 0.25
CA ILE A 99 -5.90 -23.87 1.21
C ILE A 99 -6.43 -24.04 2.64
N THR A 100 -5.50 -24.26 3.56
CA THR A 100 -5.75 -24.38 4.99
C THR A 100 -5.26 -23.14 5.71
N LYS A 101 -5.76 -22.91 6.92
CA LYS A 101 -5.27 -21.84 7.82
C LYS A 101 -3.76 -21.94 8.08
N GLN A 102 -3.19 -23.15 8.06
CA GLN A 102 -1.75 -23.36 8.19
C GLN A 102 -0.98 -22.90 6.94
N GLN A 103 -1.52 -23.12 5.73
CA GLN A 103 -0.91 -22.62 4.50
C GLN A 103 -0.96 -21.10 4.42
N ILE A 104 -2.04 -20.49 4.90
CA ILE A 104 -2.14 -19.03 5.07
C ILE A 104 -1.03 -18.52 6.00
N ALA A 105 -0.80 -19.20 7.13
CA ALA A 105 0.28 -18.85 8.05
C ALA A 105 1.67 -18.91 7.40
N VAL A 106 1.91 -19.93 6.57
CA VAL A 106 3.16 -20.04 5.79
C VAL A 106 3.29 -18.90 4.78
N ALA A 107 2.23 -18.59 4.03
CA ALA A 107 2.24 -17.51 3.03
C ALA A 107 2.49 -16.12 3.67
N LEU A 108 1.95 -15.89 4.87
CA LEU A 108 2.13 -14.64 5.62
C LEU A 108 3.40 -14.62 6.48
N ASN A 109 4.25 -15.66 6.42
CA ASN A 109 5.39 -15.84 7.33
C ASN A 109 5.03 -15.55 8.81
N SER A 110 3.88 -16.04 9.24
CA SER A 110 3.25 -15.71 10.52
C SER A 110 3.07 -16.95 11.38
N ALA A 111 3.09 -16.78 12.71
CA ALA A 111 2.84 -17.88 13.63
C ALA A 111 1.42 -18.44 13.42
N GLY A 112 1.29 -19.77 13.28
CA GLY A 112 0.01 -20.43 13.04
C GLY A 112 -1.06 -20.06 14.07
N ALA A 113 -0.68 -19.94 15.36
CA ALA A 113 -1.60 -19.50 16.41
C ALA A 113 -2.14 -18.07 16.20
N SER A 114 -1.33 -17.15 15.65
CA SER A 114 -1.78 -15.79 15.34
C SER A 114 -2.76 -15.77 14.18
N VAL A 115 -2.50 -16.57 13.14
CA VAL A 115 -3.45 -16.74 12.03
C VAL A 115 -4.75 -17.37 12.51
N LEU A 116 -4.70 -18.44 13.30
CA LEU A 116 -5.91 -19.07 13.85
C LEU A 116 -6.75 -18.07 14.66
N ARG A 117 -6.12 -17.22 15.47
CA ARG A 117 -6.81 -16.16 16.22
C ARG A 117 -7.53 -15.18 15.31
N ALA A 118 -6.95 -14.81 14.16
CA ALA A 118 -7.57 -13.89 13.22
C ALA A 118 -8.89 -14.40 12.60
N PHE A 119 -9.12 -15.72 12.60
CA PHE A 119 -10.39 -16.36 12.19
C PHE A 119 -11.44 -16.42 13.31
N ILE A 120 -11.08 -16.06 14.55
CA ILE A 120 -11.97 -16.17 15.73
C ILE A 120 -12.25 -14.78 16.30
N THR A 121 -11.23 -13.92 16.34
CA THR A 121 -11.26 -12.57 16.91
C THR A 121 -10.56 -11.60 15.96
N LYS A 122 -11.05 -10.36 15.86
CA LYS A 122 -10.43 -9.33 15.02
C LYS A 122 -9.02 -9.03 15.52
N THR A 123 -8.04 -9.09 14.62
CA THR A 123 -6.62 -8.82 14.87
C THR A 123 -6.01 -8.11 13.67
N ALA A 124 -4.80 -7.57 13.82
CA ALA A 124 -3.98 -7.01 12.74
C ALA A 124 -3.85 -7.93 11.49
N LEU A 125 -4.01 -9.25 11.65
CA LEU A 125 -3.94 -10.20 10.55
C LEU A 125 -5.28 -10.44 9.85
N THR A 126 -6.41 -10.08 10.46
CA THR A 126 -7.76 -10.32 9.91
C THR A 126 -7.89 -9.66 8.54
N ASN A 127 -7.52 -8.38 8.42
CA ASN A 127 -7.59 -7.64 7.15
C ASN A 127 -6.62 -8.19 6.09
N THR A 128 -5.39 -8.54 6.50
CA THR A 128 -4.41 -9.14 5.60
C THR A 128 -4.88 -10.49 5.06
N ILE A 129 -5.43 -11.34 5.93
CA ILE A 129 -5.96 -12.66 5.51
C ILE A 129 -7.15 -12.46 4.56
N TYR A 130 -8.07 -11.55 4.90
CA TYR A 130 -9.21 -11.22 4.05
C TYR A 130 -8.75 -10.79 2.65
N GLU A 131 -7.74 -9.93 2.57
CA GLU A 131 -7.22 -9.40 1.31
C GLU A 131 -6.54 -10.48 0.46
N ILE A 132 -5.67 -11.32 1.06
CA ILE A 132 -4.99 -12.39 0.29
C ILE A 132 -5.97 -13.44 -0.25
N LEU A 133 -7.07 -13.69 0.46
CA LEU A 133 -8.10 -14.63 0.01
C LEU A 133 -8.87 -14.05 -1.17
N ASN A 134 -9.35 -12.81 -1.07
CA ASN A 134 -10.13 -12.17 -2.13
C ASN A 134 -9.30 -11.92 -3.39
N TYR A 135 -8.00 -11.69 -3.26
CA TYR A 135 -7.10 -11.47 -4.39
C TYR A 135 -6.34 -12.69 -4.85
N ASP A 136 -6.59 -13.86 -4.26
CA ASP A 136 -5.88 -15.10 -4.60
C ASP A 136 -4.35 -14.91 -4.57
N LEU A 137 -3.83 -14.29 -3.51
CA LEU A 137 -2.40 -13.99 -3.36
C LEU A 137 -1.65 -15.18 -2.74
N PHE A 138 -1.75 -16.34 -3.43
CA PHE A 138 -1.03 -17.56 -3.08
C PHE A 138 -0.12 -17.99 -4.23
N SER A 139 1.16 -18.17 -3.92
CA SER A 139 2.10 -18.77 -4.87
C SER A 139 1.78 -20.25 -5.08
N ASP A 140 1.73 -20.67 -6.34
CA ASP A 140 1.67 -22.07 -6.70
C ASP A 140 3.06 -22.70 -6.56
N LYS A 141 3.22 -23.55 -5.55
CA LYS A 141 4.47 -24.26 -5.27
C LYS A 141 4.96 -25.14 -6.43
N ARG A 142 4.09 -25.53 -7.36
CA ARG A 142 4.45 -26.29 -8.56
C ARG A 142 4.93 -25.39 -9.69
N ASN A 143 4.57 -24.11 -9.67
CA ASN A 143 4.98 -23.12 -10.65
C ASN A 143 5.95 -22.10 -10.03
N VAL A 144 7.24 -22.30 -10.29
CA VAL A 144 8.32 -21.40 -9.83
C VAL A 144 8.22 -19.98 -10.36
N THR A 145 7.34 -19.67 -11.33
CA THR A 145 7.11 -18.29 -11.76
C THR A 145 6.05 -17.57 -10.94
N SER A 146 5.31 -18.26 -10.07
CA SER A 146 4.21 -17.68 -9.29
C SER A 146 4.62 -17.16 -7.91
N PHE A 147 5.91 -17.22 -7.52
CA PHE A 147 6.33 -16.78 -6.18
C PHE A 147 6.05 -15.30 -5.89
N THR A 148 5.86 -14.49 -6.94
CA THR A 148 5.45 -13.08 -6.78
C THR A 148 3.95 -12.94 -6.48
N ASN A 149 3.16 -14.01 -6.58
CA ASN A 149 1.72 -14.00 -6.27
C ASN A 149 1.52 -14.12 -4.75
N GLU A 150 2.08 -13.19 -3.99
CA GLU A 150 2.02 -13.16 -2.53
C GLU A 150 1.83 -11.73 -2.04
N PHE A 151 1.28 -11.58 -0.83
CA PHE A 151 0.94 -10.29 -0.22
C PHE A 151 2.09 -9.27 -0.26
N LEU A 152 3.31 -9.70 0.07
CA LEU A 152 4.49 -8.82 0.11
C LEU A 152 4.79 -8.16 -1.25
N PHE A 153 4.66 -8.92 -2.34
CA PHE A 153 4.94 -8.42 -3.69
C PHE A 153 3.80 -7.51 -4.16
N TYR A 154 2.56 -7.89 -3.89
CA TYR A 154 1.37 -7.05 -4.11
C TYR A 154 1.51 -5.69 -3.43
N GLU A 155 1.81 -5.68 -2.12
CA GLU A 155 1.98 -4.46 -1.35
C GLU A 155 3.10 -3.60 -1.97
N LYS A 156 4.28 -4.17 -2.21
CA LYS A 156 5.39 -3.44 -2.86
C LYS A 156 5.05 -2.87 -4.24
N MET A 157 4.25 -3.58 -5.04
CA MET A 157 3.81 -3.09 -6.35
C MET A 157 2.88 -1.89 -6.18
N GLN A 158 1.91 -1.99 -5.27
CA GLN A 158 1.00 -0.90 -4.94
C GLN A 158 1.75 0.35 -4.46
N GLU A 159 2.70 0.19 -3.53
CA GLU A 159 3.56 1.27 -3.05
C GLU A 159 4.38 1.90 -4.17
N ARG A 160 4.92 1.08 -5.08
CA ARG A 160 5.69 1.57 -6.22
C ARG A 160 4.82 2.36 -7.21
N ILE A 161 3.57 1.95 -7.44
CA ILE A 161 2.62 2.69 -8.27
C ILE A 161 2.29 4.04 -7.63
N MET A 162 2.00 4.07 -6.32
CA MET A 162 1.77 5.32 -5.58
C MET A 162 2.97 6.28 -5.70
N ARG A 163 4.19 5.76 -5.54
CA ARG A 163 5.42 6.54 -5.69
C ARG A 163 5.63 7.06 -7.11
N ALA A 164 5.27 6.30 -8.13
CA ALA A 164 5.35 6.72 -9.54
C ALA A 164 4.38 7.86 -9.87
N MET A 165 3.17 7.84 -9.31
CA MET A 165 2.17 8.90 -9.46
C MET A 165 2.61 10.23 -8.84
N ILE A 166 3.48 10.20 -7.84
CA ILE A 166 4.01 11.42 -7.24
C ILE A 166 5.04 12.12 -8.12
N GLY A 167 5.66 11.42 -9.07
CA GLY A 167 6.68 12.01 -9.93
C GLY A 167 7.88 12.55 -9.13
N ASP A 168 8.33 13.76 -9.42
CA ASP A 168 9.46 14.42 -8.74
C ASP A 168 9.02 15.21 -7.48
N GLY A 169 7.76 15.04 -7.08
CA GLY A 169 7.15 15.73 -5.94
C GLY A 169 6.65 17.15 -6.24
N ILE A 170 6.88 17.67 -7.45
CA ILE A 170 6.34 18.94 -7.94
C ILE A 170 5.41 18.69 -9.13
N SER A 171 5.86 17.85 -10.07
CA SER A 171 5.15 17.43 -11.27
C SER A 171 4.55 16.05 -11.04
N PHE A 172 3.35 16.03 -10.48
CA PHE A 172 2.58 14.81 -10.24
C PHE A 172 2.09 14.20 -11.55
N ARG A 173 1.78 12.89 -11.52
CA ARG A 173 1.31 12.13 -12.66
C ARG A 173 -0.02 11.46 -12.35
N SER A 174 -0.94 11.49 -13.31
CA SER A 174 -2.15 10.67 -13.28
C SER A 174 -1.82 9.20 -13.55
N LEU A 175 -2.80 8.30 -13.33
CA LEU A 175 -2.62 6.89 -13.67
C LEU A 175 -2.47 6.67 -15.18
N GLU A 176 -3.15 7.47 -16.00
CA GLU A 176 -3.02 7.45 -17.46
C GLU A 176 -1.59 7.83 -17.88
N GLU A 177 -1.01 8.85 -17.25
CA GLU A 177 0.38 9.26 -17.51
C GLU A 177 1.37 8.19 -17.08
N VAL A 178 1.18 7.57 -15.91
CA VAL A 178 2.00 6.43 -15.46
C VAL A 178 1.86 5.24 -16.41
N SER A 179 0.64 4.91 -16.84
CA SER A 179 0.35 3.85 -17.82
C SER A 179 1.09 4.08 -19.13
N ASN A 180 1.02 5.30 -19.67
CA ASN A 180 1.67 5.66 -20.94
C ASN A 180 3.20 5.61 -20.83
N LEU A 181 3.78 6.13 -19.74
CA LEU A 181 5.24 6.13 -19.53
C LEU A 181 5.81 4.73 -19.33
N THR A 182 5.08 3.87 -18.63
CA THR A 182 5.57 2.53 -18.24
C THR A 182 5.12 1.42 -19.17
N ASN A 183 4.19 1.71 -20.09
CA ASN A 183 3.48 0.75 -20.92
C ASN A 183 2.79 -0.37 -20.10
N ILE A 184 2.37 -0.05 -18.88
CA ILE A 184 1.56 -0.94 -18.03
C ILE A 184 0.09 -0.56 -18.23
N PRO A 185 -0.81 -1.49 -18.56
CA PRO A 185 -2.23 -1.18 -18.71
C PRO A 185 -2.82 -0.52 -17.46
N ILE A 186 -3.63 0.52 -17.64
CA ILE A 186 -4.26 1.24 -16.52
C ILE A 186 -5.03 0.31 -15.58
N ASN A 187 -5.71 -0.71 -16.12
CA ASN A 187 -6.41 -1.71 -15.32
C ASN A 187 -5.47 -2.45 -14.36
N ASN A 188 -4.23 -2.73 -14.78
CA ASN A 188 -3.24 -3.38 -13.93
C ASN A 188 -2.63 -2.43 -12.89
N LEU A 189 -2.68 -1.11 -13.12
CA LEU A 189 -2.29 -0.11 -12.12
C LEU A 189 -3.38 0.09 -11.06
N LEU A 190 -4.65 -0.08 -11.44
CA LEU A 190 -5.80 -0.09 -10.53
C LEU A 190 -5.91 -1.42 -9.75
N HIS A 191 -5.49 -2.52 -10.38
CA HIS A 191 -5.53 -3.88 -9.86
C HIS A 191 -4.13 -4.51 -9.85
N PRO A 192 -3.23 -4.06 -8.97
CA PRO A 192 -1.82 -4.46 -8.96
C PRO A 192 -1.60 -5.95 -8.66
N GLU A 193 -2.58 -6.64 -8.06
CA GLU A 193 -2.59 -8.10 -7.90
C GLU A 193 -2.41 -8.84 -9.23
N ASN A 194 -2.90 -8.26 -10.34
CA ASN A 194 -2.76 -8.86 -11.67
C ASN A 194 -1.32 -8.85 -12.17
N LEU A 195 -0.49 -7.90 -11.74
CA LEU A 195 0.94 -7.85 -12.05
C LEU A 195 1.76 -8.86 -11.24
N CYS A 196 1.17 -9.40 -10.17
CA CYS A 196 1.87 -10.27 -9.22
C CYS A 196 1.74 -11.76 -9.59
N ARG A 197 0.80 -12.12 -10.47
CA ARG A 197 0.50 -13.51 -10.87
C ARG A 197 1.71 -14.29 -11.38
N ASN A 198 2.64 -13.60 -12.04
CA ASN A 198 3.83 -14.19 -12.64
C ASN A 198 5.04 -13.25 -12.47
N ARG A 199 6.18 -13.85 -12.14
CA ARG A 199 7.42 -13.13 -11.85
C ARG A 199 7.88 -12.22 -12.99
N ASN A 200 7.69 -12.64 -14.24
CA ASN A 200 8.20 -11.87 -15.38
C ASN A 200 7.40 -10.57 -15.54
N ASP A 201 6.08 -10.65 -15.37
CA ASP A 201 5.21 -9.47 -15.44
C ASP A 201 5.47 -8.55 -14.24
N TYR A 202 5.63 -9.13 -13.04
CA TYR A 202 5.99 -8.40 -11.84
C TYR A 202 7.28 -7.59 -12.02
N PHE A 203 8.40 -8.25 -12.35
CA PHE A 203 9.69 -7.57 -12.47
C PHE A 203 9.71 -6.58 -13.62
N LYS A 204 9.11 -6.92 -14.77
CA LYS A 204 9.00 -5.98 -15.89
C LYS A 204 8.24 -4.71 -15.50
N ALA A 205 7.11 -4.86 -14.80
CA ALA A 205 6.33 -3.74 -14.32
C ALA A 205 7.09 -2.94 -13.25
N TYR A 206 7.69 -3.64 -12.28
CA TYR A 206 8.44 -3.02 -11.19
C TYR A 206 9.63 -2.22 -11.71
N ASP A 207 10.45 -2.82 -12.58
CA ASP A 207 11.63 -2.17 -13.16
C ASP A 207 11.24 -0.98 -14.04
N SER A 208 10.14 -1.09 -14.79
CA SER A 208 9.59 0.01 -15.58
C SER A 208 9.13 1.18 -14.69
N LEU A 209 8.40 0.90 -13.61
CA LEU A 209 8.00 1.91 -12.64
C LEU A 209 9.21 2.56 -11.98
N VAL A 210 10.19 1.78 -11.53
CA VAL A 210 11.43 2.30 -10.92
C VAL A 210 12.19 3.21 -11.89
N SER A 211 12.46 2.72 -13.11
CA SER A 211 13.29 3.45 -14.09
C SER A 211 12.63 4.75 -14.57
N ASN A 212 11.30 4.81 -14.53
CA ASN A 212 10.54 5.99 -14.96
C ASN A 212 10.12 6.91 -13.81
N THR A 213 10.41 6.55 -12.55
CA THR A 213 10.09 7.40 -11.40
C THR A 213 11.27 8.32 -11.09
N PRO A 214 11.14 9.64 -11.28
CA PRO A 214 12.24 10.57 -11.02
C PRO A 214 12.48 10.71 -9.51
N MET A 215 13.72 11.07 -9.17
CA MET A 215 14.07 11.53 -7.82
C MET A 215 13.32 12.82 -7.48
N TYR A 216 13.10 13.06 -6.20
CA TYR A 216 12.43 14.28 -5.78
C TYR A 216 13.26 15.53 -6.08
N ASN A 217 12.57 16.61 -6.45
CA ASN A 217 13.17 17.94 -6.50
C ASN A 217 13.35 18.48 -5.07
N THR A 218 14.36 17.97 -4.39
CA THR A 218 14.62 18.23 -2.97
C THR A 218 14.95 19.69 -2.66
N VAL A 219 15.49 20.44 -3.63
CA VAL A 219 15.82 21.87 -3.49
C VAL A 219 14.53 22.67 -3.33
N THR A 220 13.62 22.54 -4.29
CA THR A 220 12.31 23.21 -4.28
C THR A 220 11.46 22.77 -3.08
N LEU A 221 11.36 21.47 -2.82
CA LEU A 221 10.54 20.93 -1.73
C LEU A 221 11.05 21.36 -0.35
N LYS A 222 12.36 21.55 -0.17
CA LYS A 222 12.93 22.00 1.12
C LYS A 222 13.00 23.51 1.25
N GLY A 223 12.77 24.26 0.18
CA GLY A 223 12.91 25.73 0.14
C GLY A 223 14.34 26.19 0.39
N ARG A 224 15.32 25.53 -0.26
CA ARG A 224 16.75 25.87 -0.16
C ARG A 224 17.29 26.45 -1.45
#